data_AF-A0A9C8NSW9-F1
#
_entry.id   AF-A0A9C8NSW9-F1
#
_cell.length_a   1.000
_cell.length_b   1.000
_cell.length_c   1.000
_cell.angle_alpha   90.00
_cell.angle_beta   90.00
_cell.angle_gamma   90.00
#
_symmetry.space_group_name_H-M   'P 1'
#
loop_
_entity.id
_entity.type
_entity.pdbx_description
1 polymer ?
#
loop_
_entity_poly.entity_id
_entity_poly.type
_entity_poly.pdbx_seq_one_letter_code
_entity_poly.pdbx_strand_id
1 'polypeptide(L)'
;MFQRTSAVIASVVLTVLAVAMAEPPADPPAAEPTDPPAATTQPAGPAEGAAVEPAEPSTRPHVHRPVKPLTAEQEKELLESVQRRFPRRYKELTQLRKDNPERYQRVLARMWRWHERWKYLPEEARKAAVHRDEMKIQAYHLVRTWRQTSDRRKKRQIERKLRKVLIEKFNAEQELREKRLAAMQREIQTLRKENAERAKKRDQIVREHLRRMLLADGPDDGRGHPGRSDRPPGDSPPPAGSPAPTTQPAEPLPAADE
;
A
#
# COMPACT_ATOMS: atom_id res chain seq x y z
N MET A 1 26.25 44.53 21.37
CA MET A 1 26.92 44.68 20.06
C MET A 1 27.02 43.30 19.42
N PHE A 2 26.10 42.95 18.52
CA PHE A 2 26.17 41.71 17.75
C PHE A 2 26.19 42.10 16.27
N GLN A 3 27.31 41.82 15.62
CA GLN A 3 27.54 42.11 14.21
C GLN A 3 26.62 41.22 13.38
N ARG A 4 25.69 41.85 12.66
CA ARG A 4 24.88 41.23 11.62
C ARG A 4 25.77 41.06 10.39
N THR A 5 26.25 39.85 10.13
CA THR A 5 26.83 39.49 8.84
C THR A 5 25.71 39.25 7.84
N SER A 6 25.36 40.32 7.14
CA SER A 6 24.59 40.28 5.90
C SER A 6 25.45 39.63 4.81
N ALA A 7 25.27 38.34 4.58
CA ALA A 7 25.86 37.66 3.42
C ALA A 7 24.84 37.67 2.27
N VAL A 8 25.06 38.63 1.38
CA VAL A 8 24.52 38.71 0.03
C VAL A 8 25.09 37.53 -0.77
N ILE A 9 24.24 36.57 -1.14
CA ILE A 9 24.53 35.56 -2.17
C ILE A 9 23.34 35.65 -3.13
N ALA A 10 23.41 36.54 -4.11
CA ALA A 10 24.01 36.31 -5.43
C ALA A 10 23.15 35.34 -6.26
N SER A 11 22.34 35.96 -7.13
CA SER A 11 21.82 35.47 -8.41
C SER A 11 21.91 33.96 -8.65
N VAL A 12 20.83 33.25 -8.34
CA VAL A 12 20.54 32.00 -9.05
C VAL A 12 19.79 32.40 -10.32
N VAL A 13 20.57 32.31 -11.40
CA VAL A 13 20.22 32.41 -12.81
C VAL A 13 18.79 31.91 -13.06
N LEU A 14 17.93 32.86 -13.44
CA LEU A 14 16.65 32.62 -14.05
C LEU A 14 16.91 32.04 -15.45
N THR A 15 17.12 30.72 -15.54
CA THR A 15 17.11 30.04 -16.83
C THR A 15 15.67 30.05 -17.33
N VAL A 16 15.34 31.10 -18.09
CA VAL A 16 14.21 31.13 -19.00
C VAL A 16 14.41 29.93 -19.92
N LEU A 17 13.71 28.85 -19.62
CA LEU A 17 13.52 27.76 -20.56
C LEU A 17 12.76 28.38 -21.73
N ALA A 18 13.49 28.75 -22.77
CA ALA A 18 12.94 29.00 -24.08
C ALA A 18 12.22 27.70 -24.46
N VAL A 19 10.91 27.66 -24.20
CA VAL A 19 10.02 26.74 -24.88
C VAL A 19 10.18 27.11 -26.34
N ALA A 20 11.01 26.33 -27.02
CA ALA A 20 11.07 26.33 -28.46
C ALA A 20 9.62 26.33 -28.93
N MET A 21 9.26 27.39 -29.65
CA MET A 21 8.18 27.39 -30.61
C MET A 21 8.56 26.34 -31.66
N ALA A 22 8.50 25.07 -31.26
CA ALA A 22 8.42 23.97 -32.16
C ALA A 22 7.11 24.21 -32.90
N GLU A 23 7.26 24.56 -34.17
CA GLU A 23 6.24 24.39 -35.19
C GLU A 23 5.35 23.21 -34.78
N PRO A 24 4.02 23.39 -34.68
CA PRO A 24 3.15 22.25 -34.50
C PRO A 24 3.53 21.25 -35.60
N PRO A 25 3.86 19.99 -35.26
CA PRO A 25 4.17 19.00 -36.27
C PRO A 25 3.02 19.03 -37.28
N ALA A 26 3.39 19.21 -38.55
CA ALA A 26 2.45 19.19 -39.66
C ALA A 26 1.43 18.08 -39.41
N ASP A 27 0.15 18.44 -39.52
CA ASP A 27 -0.95 17.51 -39.32
C ASP A 27 -0.59 16.21 -40.04
N PRO A 28 -0.57 15.06 -39.33
CA PRO A 28 -0.31 13.79 -39.98
C PRO A 28 -1.28 13.70 -41.17
N PRO A 29 -0.81 13.23 -42.34
CA PRO A 29 -1.67 13.08 -43.50
C PRO A 29 -2.93 12.36 -43.04
N ALA A 30 -4.08 12.97 -43.32
CA ALA A 30 -5.38 12.43 -42.98
C ALA A 30 -5.35 10.95 -43.31
N ALA A 31 -5.24 10.12 -42.27
CA ALA A 31 -5.30 8.68 -42.43
C ALA A 31 -6.65 8.47 -43.09
N GLU A 32 -6.62 7.97 -44.32
CA GLU A 32 -7.80 7.46 -44.99
C GLU A 32 -8.55 6.63 -43.94
N PRO A 33 -9.86 6.83 -43.79
CA PRO A 33 -10.65 6.12 -42.80
C PRO A 33 -10.51 4.63 -43.09
N THR A 34 -9.55 3.99 -42.42
CA THR A 34 -9.44 2.54 -42.40
C THR A 34 -10.72 2.11 -41.73
N ASP A 35 -11.58 1.49 -42.51
CA ASP A 35 -12.83 0.94 -42.03
C ASP A 35 -12.56 0.25 -40.70
N PRO A 36 -13.32 0.60 -39.64
CA PRO A 36 -13.14 -0.04 -38.35
C PRO A 36 -13.20 -1.56 -38.60
N PRO A 37 -12.23 -2.34 -38.09
CA PRO A 37 -12.29 -3.79 -38.23
C PRO A 37 -13.67 -4.21 -37.79
N ALA A 38 -14.39 -4.85 -38.72
CA ALA A 38 -15.78 -5.23 -38.59
C ALA A 38 -16.01 -5.65 -37.14
N ALA A 39 -16.77 -4.82 -36.43
CA ALA A 39 -17.11 -5.08 -35.05
C ALA A 39 -17.61 -6.51 -35.03
N THR A 40 -16.84 -7.40 -34.41
CA THR A 40 -17.29 -8.74 -34.05
C THR A 40 -18.57 -8.48 -33.31
N THR A 41 -19.66 -8.70 -34.05
CA THR A 41 -21.02 -8.58 -33.60
C THR A 41 -21.12 -9.76 -32.68
N GLN A 42 -20.70 -9.54 -31.44
CA GLN A 42 -20.91 -10.45 -30.35
C GLN A 42 -22.40 -10.70 -30.41
N PRO A 43 -22.85 -11.93 -30.74
CA PRO A 43 -24.27 -12.19 -30.90
C PRO A 43 -24.92 -11.70 -29.63
N ALA A 44 -25.89 -10.79 -29.79
CA ALA A 44 -26.80 -10.39 -28.74
C ALA A 44 -27.55 -11.66 -28.35
N GLY A 45 -26.94 -12.44 -27.46
CA GLY A 45 -27.62 -13.48 -26.73
C GLY A 45 -28.84 -12.81 -26.12
N PRO A 46 -30.00 -13.48 -26.11
CA PRO A 46 -31.19 -12.94 -25.49
C PRO A 46 -30.78 -12.45 -24.11
N ALA A 47 -30.92 -11.13 -23.90
CA ALA A 47 -30.90 -10.52 -22.58
C ALA A 47 -32.16 -11.02 -21.87
N GLU A 48 -32.14 -12.31 -21.54
CA GLU A 48 -33.05 -12.94 -20.62
C GLU A 48 -32.90 -12.14 -19.35
N GLY A 49 -33.93 -11.34 -19.06
CA GLY A 49 -34.01 -10.49 -17.90
C GLY A 49 -33.93 -11.35 -16.66
N ALA A 50 -32.71 -11.71 -16.27
CA ALA A 50 -32.36 -12.00 -14.90
C ALA A 50 -32.68 -10.72 -14.15
N ALA A 51 -33.95 -10.63 -13.72
CA ALA A 51 -34.39 -9.71 -12.71
C ALA A 51 -33.30 -9.77 -11.65
N VAL A 52 -32.55 -8.68 -11.53
CA VAL A 52 -31.60 -8.51 -10.44
C VAL A 52 -32.49 -8.55 -9.21
N GLU A 53 -32.64 -9.75 -8.63
CA GLU A 53 -33.34 -9.93 -7.38
C GLU A 53 -32.73 -8.88 -6.45
N PRO A 54 -33.55 -8.00 -5.85
CA PRO A 54 -33.06 -7.00 -4.94
C PRO A 54 -32.28 -7.74 -3.87
N ALA A 55 -30.94 -7.67 -3.94
CA ALA A 55 -30.07 -8.42 -3.07
C ALA A 55 -30.53 -8.15 -1.64
N GLU A 56 -31.10 -9.18 -1.01
CA GLU A 56 -31.70 -9.02 0.30
C GLU A 56 -30.65 -8.37 1.20
N PRO A 57 -31.00 -7.27 1.90
CA PRO A 57 -30.06 -6.57 2.75
C PRO A 57 -29.47 -7.60 3.69
N SER A 58 -28.18 -7.91 3.49
CA SER A 58 -27.52 -9.01 4.17
C SER A 58 -27.63 -8.78 5.68
N THR A 59 -28.62 -9.42 6.31
CA THR A 59 -28.93 -9.38 7.74
C THR A 59 -27.95 -10.22 8.53
N ARG A 60 -26.76 -10.47 7.98
CA ARG A 60 -25.68 -11.12 8.73
C ARG A 60 -25.36 -10.19 9.89
N PRO A 61 -25.62 -10.61 11.15
CA PRO A 61 -25.33 -9.78 12.30
C PRO A 61 -23.84 -9.41 12.23
N HIS A 62 -23.55 -8.11 12.29
CA HIS A 62 -22.18 -7.65 12.38
C HIS A 62 -21.61 -8.13 13.72
N VAL A 63 -21.00 -9.31 13.73
CA VAL A 63 -20.31 -9.84 14.89
C VAL A 63 -19.15 -8.89 15.18
N HIS A 64 -19.31 -8.04 16.20
CA HIS A 64 -18.27 -7.17 16.67
C HIS A 64 -17.15 -8.03 17.26
N ARG A 65 -16.18 -8.40 16.44
CA ARG A 65 -15.00 -9.14 16.89
C ARG A 65 -14.31 -8.29 17.98
N PRO A 66 -14.15 -8.80 19.21
CA PRO A 66 -13.50 -8.05 20.27
C PRO A 66 -12.10 -7.67 19.81
N VAL A 67 -11.76 -6.40 19.99
CA VAL A 67 -10.45 -5.88 19.59
C VAL A 67 -9.46 -6.31 20.66
N LYS A 68 -8.44 -7.09 20.30
CA LYS A 68 -7.37 -7.46 21.22
C LYS A 68 -6.69 -6.18 21.72
N PRO A 69 -6.59 -5.96 23.05
CA PRO A 69 -5.90 -4.80 23.58
C PRO A 69 -4.41 -4.85 23.22
N LEU A 70 -3.79 -3.68 23.09
CA LEU A 70 -2.36 -3.57 22.84
C LEU A 70 -1.57 -3.91 24.10
N THR A 71 -0.35 -4.44 23.92
CA THR A 71 0.59 -4.55 25.03
C THR A 71 1.10 -3.17 25.45
N ALA A 72 1.58 -3.03 26.69
CA ALA A 72 2.12 -1.75 27.17
C ALA A 72 3.32 -1.26 26.33
N GLU A 73 4.13 -2.17 25.82
CA GLU A 73 5.26 -1.87 24.92
C GLU A 73 4.77 -1.33 23.57
N GLN A 74 3.76 -1.97 22.98
CA GLN A 74 3.15 -1.52 21.71
C GLN A 74 2.48 -0.15 21.87
N GLU A 75 1.80 0.08 23.01
CA GLU A 75 1.22 1.39 23.33
C GLU A 75 2.31 2.47 23.41
N LYS A 76 3.41 2.20 24.14
CA LYS A 76 4.52 3.14 24.27
C LYS A 76 5.17 3.46 22.92
N GLU A 77 5.54 2.44 22.14
CA GLU A 77 6.12 2.61 20.81
C GLU A 77 5.21 3.44 19.90
N LEU A 78 3.91 3.13 19.88
CA LEU A 78 2.93 3.86 19.10
C LEU A 78 2.83 5.32 19.53
N LEU A 79 2.73 5.58 20.83
CA LEU A 79 2.58 6.93 21.37
C LEU A 79 3.79 7.80 21.07
N GLU A 80 5.01 7.29 21.21
CA GLU A 80 6.25 8.00 20.83
C GLU A 80 6.24 8.34 19.33
N SER A 81 5.87 7.36 18.50
CA SER A 81 5.73 7.52 17.06
C SER A 81 4.69 8.59 16.69
N VAL A 82 3.56 8.62 17.39
CA VAL A 82 2.45 9.55 17.15
C VAL A 82 2.80 10.94 17.67
N GLN A 83 3.49 11.05 18.80
CA GLN A 83 3.97 12.34 19.33
C GLN A 83 4.93 13.01 18.36
N ARG A 84 5.88 12.26 17.80
CA ARG A 84 6.87 12.76 16.85
C ARG A 84 6.25 13.23 15.53
N ARG A 85 5.26 12.51 15.02
CA ARG A 85 4.70 12.73 13.66
C ARG A 85 3.40 13.52 13.65
N PHE A 86 2.56 13.36 14.67
CA PHE A 86 1.22 13.91 14.75
C PHE A 86 0.98 14.49 16.15
N PRO A 87 1.70 15.55 16.54
CA PRO A 87 1.65 16.09 17.92
C PRO A 87 0.24 16.50 18.34
N ARG A 88 -0.59 17.01 17.41
CA ARG A 88 -2.00 17.30 17.67
C ARG A 88 -2.79 16.05 18.04
N ARG A 89 -2.60 14.96 17.30
CA ARG A 89 -3.29 13.70 17.53
C ARG A 89 -2.83 13.01 18.80
N TYR A 90 -1.55 13.17 19.17
CA TYR A 90 -1.04 12.74 20.46
C TYR A 90 -1.81 13.41 21.60
N LYS A 91 -1.97 14.75 21.57
CA LYS A 91 -2.77 15.48 22.58
C LYS A 91 -4.22 14.97 22.65
N GLU A 92 -4.85 14.74 21.50
CA GLU A 92 -6.21 14.18 21.42
C GLU A 92 -6.28 12.77 22.05
N LEU A 93 -5.27 11.92 21.84
CA LEU A 93 -5.19 10.60 22.45
C LEU A 93 -4.98 10.68 23.96
N THR A 94 -4.13 11.60 24.44
CA THR A 94 -3.90 11.77 25.89
C THR A 94 -5.16 12.24 26.60
N GLN A 95 -5.93 13.13 25.96
CA GLN A 95 -7.21 13.57 26.47
C GLN A 95 -8.25 12.44 26.43
N LEU A 96 -8.33 11.71 25.31
CA LEU A 96 -9.24 10.58 25.15
C LEU A 96 -8.99 9.47 26.17
N ARG A 97 -7.73 9.25 26.57
CA ARG A 97 -7.35 8.30 27.64
C ARG A 97 -7.98 8.66 28.99
N LYS A 98 -8.13 9.96 29.30
CA LYS A 98 -8.77 10.44 30.53
C LYS A 98 -10.29 10.39 30.44
N ASP A 99 -10.85 10.86 29.32
CA ASP A 99 -12.29 11.04 29.17
C ASP A 99 -13.03 9.73 28.88
N ASN A 100 -12.44 8.82 28.09
CA ASN A 100 -13.08 7.58 27.68
C ASN A 100 -12.03 6.49 27.36
N PRO A 101 -11.62 5.68 28.36
CA PRO A 101 -10.55 4.69 28.20
C PRO A 101 -10.91 3.56 27.20
N GLU A 102 -12.17 3.14 27.12
CA GLU A 102 -12.59 2.12 26.15
C GLU A 102 -12.49 2.61 24.71
N ARG A 103 -12.88 3.86 24.45
CA ARG A 103 -12.74 4.47 23.14
C ARG A 103 -11.27 4.70 22.81
N TYR A 104 -10.45 5.07 23.79
CA TYR A 104 -9.01 5.16 23.64
C TYR A 104 -8.41 3.84 23.15
N GLN A 105 -8.70 2.72 23.81
CA GLN A 105 -8.21 1.39 23.41
C GLN A 105 -8.59 1.01 21.97
N ARG A 106 -9.84 1.28 21.56
CA ARG A 106 -10.29 1.02 20.18
C ARG A 106 -9.56 1.90 19.15
N VAL A 107 -9.32 3.16 19.46
CA VAL A 107 -8.57 4.08 18.59
C VAL A 107 -7.11 3.64 18.50
N LEU A 108 -6.50 3.28 19.64
CA LEU A 108 -5.13 2.81 19.74
C LEU A 108 -4.92 1.55 18.88
N ALA A 109 -5.79 0.55 18.99
CA ALA A 109 -5.70 -0.68 18.20
C ALA A 109 -5.93 -0.48 16.69
N ARG A 110 -6.67 0.56 16.29
CA ARG A 110 -6.79 0.95 14.89
C ARG A 110 -5.50 1.65 14.40
N MET A 111 -4.94 2.51 15.24
CA MET A 111 -3.69 3.21 14.94
C MET A 111 -2.48 2.28 14.91
N TRP A 112 -2.48 1.22 15.72
CA TRP A 112 -1.45 0.19 15.70
C TRP A 112 -1.37 -0.53 14.36
N ARG A 113 -2.49 -1.06 13.87
CA ARG A 113 -2.58 -1.70 12.53
C ARG A 113 -2.10 -0.80 11.40
N TRP A 114 -2.33 0.50 11.57
CA TRP A 114 -1.86 1.50 10.63
C TRP A 114 -0.36 1.78 10.78
N HIS A 115 0.15 1.82 12.02
CA HIS A 115 1.56 1.97 12.32
C HIS A 115 2.39 0.79 11.80
N GLU A 116 1.95 -0.45 12.03
CA GLU A 116 2.60 -1.66 11.51
C GLU A 116 2.75 -1.61 9.99
N ARG A 117 1.70 -1.21 9.28
CA ARG A 117 1.72 -1.07 7.82
C ARG A 117 2.76 -0.06 7.34
N TRP A 118 3.10 0.92 8.16
CA TRP A 118 3.99 2.02 7.79
C TRP A 118 5.40 1.89 8.33
N LYS A 119 5.60 1.09 9.38
CA LYS A 119 6.91 0.85 10.00
C LYS A 119 7.94 0.40 8.96
N TYR A 120 7.54 -0.48 8.05
CA TYR A 120 8.37 -1.08 7.01
C TYR A 120 8.36 -0.32 5.67
N LEU A 121 7.66 0.81 5.57
CA LEU A 121 7.71 1.62 4.35
C LEU A 121 9.02 2.40 4.26
N PRO A 122 9.58 2.59 3.05
CA PRO A 122 10.67 3.54 2.81
C PRO A 122 10.33 4.94 3.36
N GLU A 123 11.33 5.70 3.81
CA GLU A 123 11.09 6.99 4.45
C GLU A 123 10.27 7.95 3.57
N GLU A 124 10.55 8.00 2.27
CA GLU A 124 9.81 8.79 1.30
C GLU A 124 8.32 8.39 1.25
N ALA A 125 8.04 7.09 1.17
CA ALA A 125 6.67 6.58 1.19
C ALA A 125 5.97 6.88 2.51
N ARG A 126 6.70 6.90 3.64
CA ARG A 126 6.14 7.30 4.94
C ARG A 126 5.73 8.78 4.94
N LYS A 127 6.54 9.67 4.35
CA LYS A 127 6.21 11.12 4.25
C LYS A 127 4.94 11.33 3.40
N ALA A 128 4.85 10.70 2.23
CA ALA A 128 3.65 10.76 1.39
C ALA A 128 2.40 10.23 2.11
N ALA A 129 2.55 9.13 2.88
CA ALA A 129 1.45 8.55 3.64
C ALA A 129 0.96 9.47 4.77
N VAL A 130 1.89 10.11 5.51
CA VAL A 130 1.59 11.12 6.54
C VAL A 130 0.80 12.27 5.91
N HIS A 131 1.30 12.82 4.80
CA HIS A 131 0.66 13.94 4.10
C HIS A 131 -0.77 13.60 3.63
N ARG A 132 -0.96 12.42 3.02
CA ARG A 132 -2.30 11.92 2.66
C ARG A 132 -3.27 11.92 3.84
N ASP A 133 -2.81 11.45 4.99
CA ASP A 133 -3.66 11.33 6.17
C ASP A 133 -3.99 12.68 6.81
N GLU A 134 -3.08 13.64 6.75
CA GLU A 134 -3.37 15.03 7.10
C GLU A 134 -4.48 15.60 6.21
N MET A 135 -4.39 15.41 4.89
CA MET A 135 -5.42 15.86 3.95
C MET A 135 -6.78 15.19 4.22
N LYS A 136 -6.77 13.89 4.54
CA LYS A 136 -7.98 13.17 4.93
C LYS A 136 -8.63 13.73 6.19
N ILE A 137 -7.84 14.06 7.21
CA ILE A 137 -8.32 14.66 8.46
C ILE A 137 -8.90 16.06 8.18
N GLN A 138 -8.18 16.88 7.41
CA GLN A 138 -8.63 18.21 7.03
C GLN A 138 -9.94 18.17 6.25
N ALA A 139 -10.07 17.27 5.28
CA ALA A 139 -11.30 17.07 4.51
C ALA A 139 -12.48 16.71 5.43
N TYR A 140 -12.28 15.81 6.40
CA TYR A 140 -13.32 15.45 7.38
C TYR A 140 -13.76 16.66 8.21
N HIS A 141 -12.82 17.48 8.68
CA HIS A 141 -13.15 18.71 9.41
C HIS A 141 -13.94 19.69 8.53
N LEU A 142 -13.52 19.92 7.29
CA LEU A 142 -14.23 20.81 6.35
C LEU A 142 -15.66 20.34 6.09
N VAL A 143 -15.87 19.02 5.88
CA VAL A 143 -17.20 18.45 5.71
C VAL A 143 -18.06 18.65 6.96
N ARG A 144 -17.50 18.44 8.15
CA ARG A 144 -18.22 18.67 9.41
C ARG A 144 -18.63 20.14 9.55
N THR A 145 -17.70 21.07 9.32
CA THR A 145 -17.97 22.52 9.38
C THR A 145 -19.00 22.95 8.34
N TRP A 146 -18.93 22.39 7.13
CA TRP A 146 -19.90 22.66 6.06
C TRP A 146 -21.32 22.25 6.46
N ARG A 147 -21.48 21.07 7.10
CA ARG A 147 -22.77 20.57 7.60
C ARG A 147 -23.34 21.43 8.74
N GLN A 148 -22.48 22.01 9.56
CA GLN A 148 -22.88 22.83 10.72
C GLN A 148 -23.14 24.31 10.37
N THR A 149 -22.70 24.78 9.20
CA THR A 149 -22.82 26.19 8.80
C THR A 149 -24.17 26.43 8.11
N SER A 150 -24.93 27.45 8.50
CA SER A 150 -26.17 27.84 7.81
C SER A 150 -25.95 28.85 6.68
N ASP A 151 -24.89 29.67 6.77
CA ASP A 151 -24.58 30.73 5.81
C ASP A 151 -24.11 30.17 4.45
N ARG A 152 -24.86 30.49 3.38
CA ARG A 152 -24.60 30.05 2.01
C ARG A 152 -23.25 30.55 1.47
N ARG A 153 -22.82 31.76 1.83
CA ARG A 153 -21.52 32.30 1.37
C ARG A 153 -20.36 31.53 1.98
N LYS A 154 -20.43 31.26 3.30
CA LYS A 154 -19.44 30.42 4.00
C LYS A 154 -19.41 28.99 3.47
N LYS A 155 -20.58 28.38 3.18
CA LYS A 155 -20.63 27.06 2.54
C LYS A 155 -19.84 27.00 1.23
N ARG A 156 -20.04 27.97 0.34
CA ARG A 156 -19.28 28.05 -0.94
C ARG A 156 -17.78 28.23 -0.71
N GLN A 157 -17.36 28.94 0.33
CA GLN A 157 -15.94 29.06 0.68
C GLN A 157 -15.37 27.72 1.18
N ILE A 158 -16.10 27.02 2.04
CA ILE A 158 -15.69 25.70 2.55
C ILE A 158 -15.62 24.69 1.41
N GLU A 159 -16.55 24.72 0.47
CA GLU A 159 -16.56 23.86 -0.72
C GLU A 159 -15.30 24.07 -1.59
N ARG A 160 -14.92 25.32 -1.86
CA ARG A 160 -13.67 25.63 -2.57
C ARG A 160 -12.44 25.12 -1.84
N LYS A 161 -12.38 25.25 -0.50
CA LYS A 161 -11.30 24.70 0.31
C LYS A 161 -11.28 23.17 0.26
N LEU A 162 -12.44 22.53 0.37
CA LEU A 162 -12.57 21.09 0.30
C LEU A 162 -12.09 20.55 -1.04
N ARG A 163 -12.45 21.20 -2.16
CA ARG A 163 -11.96 20.83 -3.49
C ARG A 163 -10.42 20.85 -3.56
N LYS A 164 -9.77 21.88 -3.02
CA LYS A 164 -8.30 21.95 -2.97
C LYS A 164 -7.69 20.81 -2.16
N VAL A 165 -8.18 20.57 -0.94
CA VAL A 165 -7.72 19.48 -0.07
C VAL A 165 -7.92 18.11 -0.72
N LEU A 166 -9.00 17.91 -1.49
CA LEU A 166 -9.24 16.65 -2.20
C LEU A 166 -8.26 16.45 -3.36
N ILE A 167 -7.89 17.50 -4.09
CA ILE A 167 -6.86 17.44 -5.13
C ILE A 167 -5.49 17.11 -4.50
N GLU A 168 -5.11 17.79 -3.42
CA GLU A 168 -3.87 17.52 -2.69
C GLU A 168 -3.84 16.09 -2.14
N LYS A 169 -4.96 15.62 -1.57
CA LYS A 169 -5.11 14.23 -1.14
C LYS A 169 -4.89 13.25 -2.30
N PHE A 170 -5.46 13.51 -3.46
CA PHE A 170 -5.30 12.66 -4.63
C PHE A 170 -3.85 12.60 -5.08
N ASN A 171 -3.17 13.74 -5.15
CA ASN A 171 -1.75 13.80 -5.51
C ASN A 171 -0.89 13.02 -4.50
N ALA A 172 -1.14 13.18 -3.19
CA ALA A 172 -0.47 12.42 -2.15
C ALA A 172 -0.73 10.90 -2.24
N GLU A 173 -1.93 10.50 -2.68
CA GLU A 173 -2.25 9.09 -2.95
C GLU A 173 -1.49 8.55 -4.16
N GLN A 174 -1.35 9.34 -5.23
CA GLN A 174 -0.56 8.95 -6.41
C GLN A 174 0.92 8.82 -6.06
N GLU A 175 1.50 9.82 -5.40
CA GLU A 175 2.90 9.77 -4.97
C GLU A 175 3.16 8.54 -4.08
N LEU A 176 2.28 8.25 -3.12
CA LEU A 176 2.41 7.06 -2.29
C LEU A 176 2.36 5.76 -3.10
N ARG A 177 1.53 5.68 -4.14
CA ARG A 177 1.44 4.51 -5.02
C ARG A 177 2.72 4.36 -5.83
N GLU A 178 3.22 5.43 -6.44
CA GLU A 178 4.48 5.44 -7.20
C GLU A 178 5.65 4.98 -6.34
N LYS A 179 5.79 5.51 -5.11
CA LYS A 179 6.85 5.09 -4.20
C LYS A 179 6.75 3.62 -3.79
N ARG A 180 5.53 3.09 -3.66
CA ARG A 180 5.32 1.65 -3.38
C ARG A 180 5.67 0.78 -4.59
N LEU A 181 5.26 1.19 -5.79
CA LEU A 181 5.61 0.49 -7.03
C LEU A 181 7.13 0.43 -7.20
N ALA A 182 7.83 1.56 -6.98
CA ALA A 182 9.29 1.61 -7.02
C ALA A 182 9.94 0.67 -5.98
N ALA A 183 9.38 0.59 -4.76
CA ALA A 183 9.87 -0.33 -3.73
C ALA A 183 9.68 -1.81 -4.13
N MET A 184 8.49 -2.17 -4.63
CA MET A 184 8.20 -3.53 -5.12
C MET A 184 9.11 -3.90 -6.30
N GLN A 185 9.38 -2.96 -7.21
CA GLN A 185 10.27 -3.21 -8.34
C GLN A 185 11.70 -3.52 -7.88
N ARG A 186 12.20 -2.82 -6.86
CA ARG A 186 13.52 -3.12 -6.25
C ARG A 186 13.53 -4.51 -5.61
N GLU A 187 12.48 -4.86 -4.88
CA GLU A 187 12.34 -6.19 -4.27
C GLU A 187 12.34 -7.32 -5.32
N ILE A 188 11.58 -7.15 -6.41
CA ILE A 188 11.57 -8.08 -7.54
C ILE A 188 12.98 -8.23 -8.14
N GLN A 189 13.71 -7.13 -8.30
CA GLN A 189 15.09 -7.18 -8.82
C GLN A 189 16.03 -7.94 -7.86
N THR A 190 15.92 -7.71 -6.55
CA THR A 190 16.70 -8.44 -5.54
C THR A 190 16.41 -9.93 -5.59
N LEU A 191 15.13 -10.33 -5.55
CA LEU A 191 14.72 -11.73 -5.62
C LEU A 191 15.20 -12.41 -6.93
N ARG A 192 15.16 -11.70 -8.06
CA ARG A 192 15.71 -12.21 -9.32
C ARG A 192 17.22 -12.48 -9.23
N LYS A 193 17.98 -11.58 -8.59
CA LYS A 193 19.43 -11.78 -8.36
C LYS A 193 19.70 -12.97 -7.45
N GLU A 194 19.00 -13.07 -6.32
CA GLU A 194 19.11 -14.20 -5.39
C GLU A 194 18.79 -15.53 -6.08
N ASN A 195 17.74 -15.56 -6.90
CA ASN A 195 17.38 -16.76 -7.64
C ASN A 195 18.44 -17.12 -8.70
N ALA A 196 19.01 -16.13 -9.40
CA ALA A 196 20.09 -16.36 -10.35
C ALA A 196 21.36 -16.88 -9.65
N GLU A 197 21.70 -16.37 -8.47
CA GLU A 197 22.81 -16.89 -7.66
C GLU A 197 22.56 -18.31 -7.18
N ARG A 198 21.33 -18.60 -6.73
CA ARG A 198 20.93 -19.96 -6.33
C ARG A 198 20.98 -20.93 -7.52
N ALA A 199 20.57 -20.48 -8.70
CA ALA A 199 20.66 -21.27 -9.93
C ALA A 199 22.11 -21.61 -10.28
N LYS A 200 23.04 -20.66 -10.14
CA LYS A 200 24.50 -20.91 -10.30
C LYS A 200 25.03 -21.91 -9.26
N LYS A 201 24.48 -21.91 -8.05
CA LYS A 201 24.85 -22.83 -6.96
C LYS A 201 24.05 -24.14 -6.96
N ARG A 202 23.22 -24.39 -7.98
CA ARG A 202 22.27 -25.53 -8.01
C ARG A 202 22.97 -26.86 -7.75
N ASP A 203 24.02 -27.17 -8.49
CA ASP A 203 24.65 -28.50 -8.41
C ASP A 203 25.37 -28.70 -7.06
N GLN A 204 25.90 -27.63 -6.46
CA GLN A 204 26.43 -27.67 -5.09
C GLN A 204 25.32 -28.00 -4.09
N ILE A 205 24.18 -27.29 -4.15
CA ILE A 205 23.03 -27.53 -3.26
C ILE A 205 22.53 -28.97 -3.40
N VAL A 206 22.42 -29.48 -4.64
CA VAL A 206 22.02 -30.86 -4.91
C VAL A 206 23.02 -31.86 -4.31
N ARG A 207 24.33 -31.66 -4.49
CA ARG A 207 25.35 -32.54 -3.90
C ARG A 207 25.32 -32.52 -2.38
N GLU A 208 25.18 -31.35 -1.76
CA GLU A 208 25.08 -31.22 -0.29
C GLU A 208 23.82 -31.89 0.26
N HIS A 209 22.71 -31.81 -0.47
CA HIS A 209 21.46 -32.48 -0.09
C HIS A 209 21.57 -33.99 -0.26
N LEU A 210 22.11 -34.47 -1.39
CA LEU A 210 22.36 -35.88 -1.66
C LEU A 210 23.31 -36.48 -0.62
N ARG A 211 24.41 -35.78 -0.29
CA ARG A 211 25.35 -36.20 0.76
C ARG A 211 24.67 -36.28 2.12
N ARG A 212 23.80 -35.33 2.47
CA ARG A 212 23.04 -35.37 3.72
C ARG A 212 22.10 -36.57 3.78
N MET A 213 21.44 -36.92 2.69
CA MET A 213 20.58 -38.12 2.61
C MET A 213 21.40 -39.40 2.78
N LEU A 214 22.46 -39.56 1.98
CA LEU A 214 23.30 -40.77 2.03
C LEU A 214 24.06 -40.96 3.34
N LEU A 215 24.39 -39.88 4.07
CA LEU A 215 25.00 -39.96 5.40
C LEU A 215 23.97 -40.10 6.52
N ALA A 216 22.71 -39.71 6.28
CA ALA A 216 21.61 -39.95 7.20
C ALA A 216 21.12 -41.41 7.16
N ASP A 217 21.46 -42.17 6.11
CA ASP A 217 21.29 -43.63 6.00
C ASP A 217 22.29 -44.45 6.85
N GLY A 218 22.73 -43.91 8.00
CA GLY A 218 23.07 -44.80 9.11
C GLY A 218 21.83 -45.66 9.41
N PRO A 219 21.97 -46.92 9.87
CA PRO A 219 20.83 -47.81 10.06
C PRO A 219 19.77 -47.05 10.85
N ASP A 220 18.64 -46.79 10.20
CA ASP A 220 17.43 -46.27 10.84
C ASP A 220 17.19 -47.23 12.00
N ASP A 221 17.62 -46.84 13.20
CA ASP A 221 17.75 -47.75 14.32
C ASP A 221 16.37 -48.11 14.89
N GLY A 222 15.31 -47.84 14.12
CA GLY A 222 13.92 -48.02 14.49
C GLY A 222 13.53 -47.21 15.72
N ARG A 223 14.45 -46.40 16.26
CA ARG A 223 14.19 -45.48 17.37
C ARG A 223 13.50 -44.29 16.77
N GLY A 224 12.20 -44.50 16.60
CA GLY A 224 11.24 -43.64 15.93
C GLY A 224 11.65 -42.19 15.92
N HIS A 225 11.73 -41.65 14.71
CA HIS A 225 11.70 -40.22 14.47
C HIS A 225 10.70 -39.62 15.47
N PRO A 226 11.16 -38.83 16.47
CA PRO A 226 10.38 -38.52 17.65
C PRO A 226 9.03 -38.03 17.19
N GLY A 227 8.02 -38.78 17.62
CA GLY A 227 6.66 -38.63 17.19
C GLY A 227 6.30 -37.15 17.14
N ARG A 228 5.72 -36.78 16.01
CA ARG A 228 4.82 -35.64 15.81
C ARG A 228 3.70 -35.50 16.88
N SER A 229 3.72 -36.26 17.97
CA SER A 229 2.76 -36.28 19.07
C SER A 229 2.99 -35.20 20.12
N ASP A 230 4.19 -34.63 20.24
CA ASP A 230 4.45 -33.49 21.15
C ASP A 230 4.47 -32.15 20.41
N ARG A 231 3.59 -31.97 19.42
CA ARG A 231 3.32 -30.62 18.91
C ARG A 231 2.51 -29.91 19.99
N PRO A 232 3.05 -28.88 20.67
CA PRO A 232 2.32 -28.19 21.72
C PRO A 232 0.97 -27.72 21.17
N PRO A 233 -0.14 -27.89 21.91
CA PRO A 233 -1.46 -27.43 21.51
C PRO A 233 -1.42 -25.90 21.40
N GLY A 234 -1.11 -25.39 20.20
CA GLY A 234 -0.88 -23.96 19.96
C GLY A 234 -0.39 -23.65 18.55
N ASP A 235 0.44 -24.52 17.96
CA ASP A 235 0.95 -24.33 16.59
C ASP A 235 0.04 -24.99 15.55
N SER A 236 -1.15 -24.40 15.38
CA SER A 236 -1.94 -24.64 14.16
C SER A 236 -1.09 -24.24 12.96
N PRO A 237 -0.96 -25.07 11.91
CA PRO A 237 -0.32 -24.64 10.68
C PRO A 237 -0.98 -23.33 10.21
N PRO A 238 -0.22 -22.36 9.68
CA PRO A 238 -0.80 -21.15 9.14
C PRO A 238 -1.89 -21.54 8.13
N PRO A 239 -3.03 -20.81 8.09
CA PRO A 239 -4.15 -21.16 7.23
C PRO A 239 -3.64 -21.38 5.80
N ALA A 240 -4.00 -22.52 5.22
CA ALA A 240 -3.64 -22.98 3.88
C ALA A 240 -4.24 -22.08 2.77
N GLY A 241 -3.88 -20.79 2.79
CA GLY A 241 -4.42 -19.75 1.92
C GLY A 241 -3.37 -18.94 1.17
N SER A 242 -2.08 -19.31 1.27
CA SER A 242 -1.10 -18.89 0.27
C SER A 242 -0.99 -20.02 -0.73
N PRO A 243 -1.59 -19.94 -1.93
CA PRO A 243 -1.30 -20.90 -2.98
C PRO A 243 0.22 -20.86 -3.18
N ALA A 244 0.86 -22.02 -3.10
CA ALA A 244 2.24 -22.14 -3.54
C ALA A 244 2.32 -21.50 -4.94
N PRO A 245 3.35 -20.69 -5.24
CA PRO A 245 3.52 -20.15 -6.58
C PRO A 245 3.58 -21.35 -7.52
N THR A 246 2.48 -21.58 -8.23
CA THR A 246 2.44 -22.55 -9.32
C THR A 246 3.48 -22.03 -10.28
N THR A 247 4.60 -22.73 -10.34
CA THR A 247 5.65 -22.47 -11.31
C THR A 247 5.04 -22.93 -12.63
N GLN A 248 4.21 -22.07 -13.24
CA GLN A 248 3.81 -22.25 -14.63
C GLN A 248 5.13 -22.25 -15.41
N PRO A 249 5.43 -23.33 -16.16
CA PRO A 249 6.56 -23.31 -17.07
C PRO A 249 6.42 -22.09 -17.97
N ALA A 250 7.47 -21.27 -18.01
CA ALA A 250 7.49 -20.07 -18.84
C ALA A 250 7.20 -20.48 -20.28
N GLU A 251 6.09 -19.99 -20.80
CA GLU A 251 5.71 -20.13 -22.20
C GLU A 251 6.85 -19.51 -23.05
N PRO A 252 7.38 -20.22 -24.06
CA PRO A 252 8.43 -19.69 -24.90
C PRO A 252 7.93 -18.44 -25.61
N LEU A 253 8.65 -17.34 -25.45
CA LEU A 253 8.40 -16.09 -26.19
C LEU A 253 8.38 -16.41 -27.69
N PRO A 254 7.36 -15.95 -28.45
CA PRO A 254 7.38 -16.08 -29.90
C PRO A 254 8.62 -15.39 -30.44
N ALA A 255 9.32 -16.08 -31.35
CA ALA A 255 10.44 -15.51 -32.06
C ALA A 255 9.98 -14.22 -32.74
N ALA A 256 10.72 -13.13 -32.54
CA ALA A 256 10.55 -11.94 -33.34
C ALA A 256 10.99 -12.31 -34.77
N ASP A 257 10.04 -12.35 -35.69
CA ASP A 257 10.34 -12.38 -37.12
C ASP A 257 11.13 -11.10 -37.46
N GLU A 258 12.33 -11.29 -38.01
CA GLU A 258 13.16 -10.24 -38.64
C GLU A 258 12.61 -9.84 -40.01
#